data_AF-A0A1B6ER64-F1
#
_entry.id   AF-A0A1B6ER64-F1
#
_cell.length_a   1.000
_cell.length_b   1.000
_cell.length_c   1.000
_cell.angle_alpha   90.00
_cell.angle_beta   90.00
_cell.angle_gamma   90.00
#
_symmetry.space_group_name_H-M   'P 1'
#
loop_
_entity.id
_entity.type
_entity.pdbx_description
1 polymer ?
#
loop_
_entity_poly.entity_id
_entity_poly.type
_entity_poly.pdbx_seq_one_letter_code
_entity_poly.pdbx_strand_id
1 'polypeptide(L)'
;QTVNEDFFANSPHSDIIFDLITCLSQYQQVLEKCYQDLDAYHLVKYLFKFCNKVNRVINEVRVKDFENVEDGQQALLMFDTSKSVLKSGMEILGLKVLSEM
;
A
#
# COMPACT_ATOMS: atom_id res chain seq x y z
N GLN A 1 1.47 21.15 -5.44
CA GLN A 1 2.50 20.10 -5.56
C GLN A 1 1.92 19.06 -6.49
N THR A 2 2.30 19.14 -7.75
CA THR A 2 1.99 18.14 -8.77
C THR A 2 2.74 16.87 -8.40
N VAL A 3 2.02 15.79 -8.16
CA VAL A 3 2.59 14.44 -8.15
C VAL A 3 3.18 14.27 -9.56
N ASN A 4 4.50 14.21 -9.69
CA ASN A 4 5.16 14.00 -10.98
C ASN A 4 4.69 12.66 -11.54
N GLU A 5 3.82 12.71 -12.54
CA GLU A 5 3.28 11.54 -13.25
C GLU A 5 4.40 10.72 -13.93
N ASP A 6 5.61 11.28 -14.03
CA ASP A 6 6.77 10.69 -14.71
C ASP A 6 7.49 9.58 -13.93
N PHE A 7 7.37 9.50 -12.60
CA PHE A 7 8.05 8.44 -11.82
C PHE A 7 7.45 7.06 -12.08
N PHE A 8 6.13 6.97 -12.03
CA PHE A 8 5.43 5.70 -12.23
C PHE A 8 5.41 5.28 -13.69
N ALA A 9 5.43 6.21 -14.65
CA ALA A 9 5.33 5.88 -16.07
C ALA A 9 6.63 5.31 -16.67
N ASN A 10 7.81 5.70 -16.14
CA ASN A 10 9.10 5.39 -16.76
C ASN A 10 9.88 4.25 -16.06
N SER A 11 9.35 3.70 -14.96
CA SER A 11 9.97 2.57 -14.27
C SER A 11 9.60 1.24 -14.92
N PRO A 12 10.54 0.27 -15.07
CA PRO A 12 10.24 -1.07 -15.59
C PRO A 12 9.26 -1.86 -14.70
N HIS A 13 9.03 -1.40 -13.47
CA HIS A 13 8.10 -2.01 -12.50
C HIS A 13 6.81 -1.20 -12.32
N SER A 14 6.50 -0.30 -13.27
CA SER A 14 5.32 0.58 -13.22
C SER A 14 4.04 -0.19 -12.89
N ASP A 15 3.81 -1.31 -13.56
CA ASP A 15 2.59 -2.13 -13.41
C ASP A 15 2.35 -2.56 -11.96
N ILE A 16 3.41 -2.97 -11.26
CA ILE A 16 3.32 -3.49 -9.89
C ILE A 16 3.10 -2.35 -8.90
N ILE A 17 3.73 -1.21 -9.17
CA ILE A 17 3.56 0.00 -8.37
C ILE A 17 2.14 0.56 -8.54
N PHE A 18 1.65 0.67 -9.78
CA PHE A 18 0.28 1.08 -10.08
C PHE A 18 -0.75 0.13 -9.47
N ASP A 19 -0.47 -1.17 -9.47
CA ASP A 19 -1.33 -2.18 -8.84
C ASP A 19 -1.43 -1.97 -7.31
N LEU A 20 -0.31 -1.64 -6.65
CA LEU A 20 -0.32 -1.30 -5.22
C LEU A 20 -1.06 0.02 -4.93
N ILE A 21 -0.82 1.07 -5.74
CA ILE A 21 -1.49 2.38 -5.60
C ILE A 21 -3.00 2.26 -5.80
N THR A 22 -3.41 1.48 -6.81
CA THR A 22 -4.82 1.19 -7.07
C THR A 22 -5.42 0.43 -5.89
N CYS A 23 -4.67 -0.47 -5.26
CA CYS A 23 -5.14 -1.13 -4.05
C CYS A 23 -5.27 -0.15 -2.88
N LEU A 24 -4.29 0.75 -2.67
CA LEU A 24 -4.33 1.78 -1.63
C LEU A 24 -5.57 2.67 -1.75
N SER A 25 -5.91 3.11 -2.96
CA SER A 25 -7.07 4.00 -3.18
C SER A 25 -8.41 3.33 -2.86
N GLN A 26 -8.48 2.00 -2.89
CA GLN A 26 -9.69 1.24 -2.59
C GLN A 26 -9.96 1.08 -1.08
N TYR A 27 -9.00 1.42 -0.21
CA TYR A 27 -9.13 1.19 1.23
C TYR A 27 -10.40 1.84 1.81
N GLN A 28 -10.67 3.10 1.43
CA GLN A 28 -11.85 3.82 1.91
C GLN A 28 -13.15 3.14 1.48
N GLN A 29 -13.25 2.72 0.22
CA GLN A 29 -14.41 2.01 -0.31
C GLN A 29 -14.64 0.67 0.42
N VAL A 30 -13.55 -0.02 0.79
CA VAL A 30 -13.64 -1.26 1.58
C VAL A 30 -14.20 -0.98 2.97
N LEU A 31 -13.77 0.09 3.64
CA LEU A 31 -14.30 0.47 4.95
C LEU A 31 -15.78 0.84 4.89
N GLU A 32 -16.20 1.59 3.87
CA GLU A 32 -17.62 1.91 3.63
C GLU A 32 -18.45 0.64 3.46
N LYS A 33 -17.92 -0.34 2.71
CA LYS A 33 -18.58 -1.63 2.53
C LYS A 33 -18.67 -2.44 3.83
N CYS A 34 -17.60 -2.47 4.64
CA CYS A 34 -17.64 -3.11 5.95
C CYS A 34 -18.73 -2.52 6.84
N TYR A 35 -18.89 -1.19 6.81
CA TYR A 35 -19.91 -0.49 7.57
C TYR A 35 -21.33 -0.79 7.06
N GLN A 36 -21.53 -0.81 5.74
CA GLN A 36 -22.82 -1.12 5.12
C GLN A 36 -23.27 -2.56 5.39
N ASP A 37 -22.36 -3.52 5.21
CA ASP A 37 -22.66 -4.94 5.33
C ASP A 37 -22.56 -5.44 6.80
N LEU A 38 -22.07 -4.60 7.71
CA LEU A 38 -21.74 -4.94 9.11
C LEU A 38 -20.84 -6.18 9.24
N ASP A 39 -19.92 -6.35 8.26
CA ASP A 39 -19.04 -7.51 8.16
C ASP A 39 -17.58 -7.09 7.95
N ALA A 40 -16.71 -7.53 8.85
CA ALA A 40 -15.27 -7.31 8.82
C ALA A 40 -14.56 -8.14 7.72
N TYR A 41 -15.22 -9.15 7.15
CA TYR A 41 -14.66 -10.00 6.10
C TYR A 41 -14.12 -9.19 4.90
N HIS A 42 -14.80 -8.10 4.52
CA HIS A 42 -14.33 -7.24 3.43
C HIS A 42 -12.97 -6.63 3.72
N LEU A 43 -12.76 -6.13 4.94
CA LEU A 43 -11.49 -5.58 5.39
C LEU A 43 -10.41 -6.66 5.46
N VAL A 44 -10.71 -7.83 6.06
CA VAL A 44 -9.75 -8.95 6.14
C VAL A 44 -9.30 -9.37 4.74
N LYS A 45 -10.25 -9.58 3.83
CA LYS A 45 -9.97 -9.97 2.44
C LYS A 45 -9.13 -8.91 1.71
N TYR A 46 -9.40 -7.63 1.95
CA TYR A 46 -8.60 -6.54 1.42
C TYR A 46 -7.18 -6.58 1.98
N LEU A 47 -7.00 -6.65 3.30
CA LEU A 47 -5.67 -6.64 3.94
C LEU A 47 -4.81 -7.82 3.47
N PHE A 48 -5.36 -9.02 3.29
CA PHE A 48 -4.61 -10.14 2.72
C PHE A 48 -4.12 -9.86 1.30
N LYS A 49 -4.98 -9.33 0.43
CA LYS A 49 -4.59 -8.95 -0.94
C LYS A 49 -3.56 -7.83 -0.94
N PHE A 50 -3.76 -6.85 -0.05
CA PHE A 50 -2.89 -5.69 0.10
C PHE A 50 -1.49 -6.10 0.54
N CYS A 51 -1.37 -6.93 1.58
CA CYS A 51 -0.09 -7.49 2.02
C CYS A 51 0.65 -8.24 0.90
N ASN A 52 -0.06 -9.03 0.10
CA ASN A 52 0.56 -9.74 -1.02
C ASN A 52 1.14 -8.78 -2.08
N LYS A 53 0.42 -7.69 -2.40
CA LYS A 53 0.90 -6.65 -3.32
C LYS A 53 2.08 -5.89 -2.73
N VAL A 54 2.02 -5.50 -1.45
CA VAL A 54 3.13 -4.84 -0.75
C VAL A 54 4.38 -5.74 -0.76
N ASN A 55 4.24 -7.02 -0.41
CA ASN A 55 5.37 -7.96 -0.43
C ASN A 55 5.97 -8.13 -1.82
N ARG A 56 5.13 -8.15 -2.86
CA ARG A 56 5.60 -8.18 -4.25
C ARG A 56 6.43 -6.95 -4.58
N VAL A 57 5.94 -5.75 -4.25
CA VAL A 57 6.66 -4.50 -4.48
C VAL A 57 7.96 -4.44 -3.66
N ILE A 58 7.99 -4.90 -2.41
CA ILE A 58 9.23 -4.96 -1.60
C ILE A 58 10.30 -5.83 -2.27
N ASN A 59 9.91 -6.95 -2.87
CA ASN A 59 10.84 -7.89 -3.48
C ASN A 59 11.36 -7.40 -4.84
N GLU A 60 10.51 -6.75 -5.62
CA GLU A 60 10.81 -6.35 -7.01
C GLU A 60 11.32 -4.90 -7.10
N VAL A 61 10.89 -4.00 -6.21
CA VAL A 61 11.26 -2.57 -6.19
C VAL A 61 12.15 -2.29 -4.99
N ARG A 62 13.46 -2.41 -5.20
CA ARG A 62 14.45 -2.15 -4.16
C ARG A 62 14.77 -0.67 -4.08
N VAL A 63 14.32 -0.02 -3.01
CA VAL A 63 14.53 1.42 -2.79
C VAL A 63 16.01 1.83 -2.85
N LYS A 64 16.90 0.94 -2.41
CA LYS A 64 18.35 1.14 -2.41
C LYS A 64 18.99 1.15 -3.81
N ASP A 65 18.28 0.64 -4.81
CA ASP A 65 18.78 0.51 -6.18
C ASP A 65 18.34 1.73 -7.04
N PHE A 66 17.60 2.70 -6.48
CA PHE A 66 17.29 3.95 -7.16
C PHE A 66 18.49 4.89 -7.18
N GLU A 67 18.86 5.36 -8.36
CA GLU A 67 19.93 6.35 -8.54
C GLU A 67 19.47 7.79 -8.24
N ASN A 68 18.17 8.06 -8.42
CA ASN A 68 17.56 9.36 -8.15
C ASN A 68 16.98 9.40 -6.72
N VAL A 69 17.31 10.46 -5.98
CA VAL A 69 16.82 10.69 -4.61
C VAL A 69 15.30 10.89 -4.57
N GLU A 70 14.72 11.59 -5.54
CA GLU A 70 13.27 11.84 -5.60
C GLU A 70 12.49 10.53 -5.76
N ASP A 71 12.96 9.67 -6.64
CA ASP A 71 12.42 8.33 -6.90
C ASP A 71 12.43 7.46 -5.63
N GLY A 72 13.56 7.48 -4.90
CA GLY A 72 13.68 6.83 -3.61
C GLY A 72 12.72 7.38 -2.56
N GLN A 73 12.52 8.70 -2.51
CA GLN A 73 11.56 9.35 -1.59
C GLN A 73 10.11 8.96 -1.91
N GLN A 74 9.74 8.88 -3.19
CA GLN A 74 8.40 8.46 -3.59
C GLN A 74 8.12 6.99 -3.22
N ALA A 75 9.08 6.10 -3.42
CA ALA A 75 8.96 4.71 -2.97
C ALA A 75 8.83 4.62 -1.43
N LEU A 76 9.62 5.39 -0.68
CA LEU A 76 9.50 5.46 0.79
C LEU A 76 8.13 5.95 1.24
N LEU A 77 7.60 6.99 0.61
CA LEU A 77 6.26 7.51 0.91
C LEU A 77 5.18 6.45 0.67
N MET A 78 5.28 5.70 -0.43
CA MET A 78 4.36 4.61 -0.74
C MET A 78 4.40 3.52 0.34
N PHE A 79 5.60 3.13 0.81
CA PHE A 79 5.74 2.13 1.86
C PHE A 79 5.23 2.63 3.22
N ASP A 80 5.50 3.88 3.58
CA ASP A 80 5.01 4.49 4.81
C ASP A 80 3.48 4.58 4.82
N THR A 81 2.89 4.98 3.68
CA THR A 81 1.43 4.99 3.49
C THR A 81 0.86 3.57 3.61
N SER A 82 1.54 2.58 3.00
CA SER A 82 1.12 1.18 3.08
C SER A 82 1.13 0.64 4.51
N LYS A 83 2.17 0.98 5.28
CA LYS A 83 2.28 0.64 6.70
C LYS A 83 1.15 1.27 7.52
N SER A 84 0.82 2.54 7.25
CA SER A 84 -0.27 3.25 7.92
C SER A 84 -1.64 2.64 7.63
N VAL A 85 -1.92 2.26 6.38
CA VAL A 85 -3.16 1.56 5.98
C VAL A 85 -3.26 0.20 6.65
N LEU A 86 -2.18 -0.59 6.64
CA LEU A 86 -2.15 -1.90 7.27
C LEU A 86 -2.40 -1.78 8.79
N LYS A 87 -1.75 -0.81 9.42
CA LYS A 87 -1.93 -0.53 10.85
C LYS A 87 -3.37 -0.17 11.17
N SER A 88 -3.93 0.79 10.45
CA SER A 88 -5.33 1.21 10.61
C SER A 88 -6.29 0.04 10.44
N GLY A 89 -6.12 -0.77 9.39
CA GLY A 89 -6.98 -1.92 9.14
C GLY A 89 -6.89 -2.98 10.24
N MET A 90 -5.68 -3.25 10.74
CA MET A 90 -5.47 -4.19 11.86
C MET A 90 -6.09 -3.67 13.16
N GLU A 91 -5.95 -2.38 13.46
CA GLU A 91 -6.53 -1.75 14.65
C GLU A 91 -8.07 -1.78 14.61
N ILE A 92 -8.68 -1.55 13.44
CA ILE A 92 -10.14 -1.68 13.23
C ILE A 92 -10.62 -3.11 13.52
N LEU A 93 -9.81 -4.12 13.18
CA LEU A 93 -10.09 -5.53 13.48
C LEU A 93 -9.82 -5.89 14.96
N GLY A 94 -9.37 -4.95 15.79
CA GLY A 94 -9.05 -5.17 17.20
C GLY A 94 -7.68 -5.82 17.43
N LEU A 95 -6.81 -5.84 16.41
CA LEU A 95 -5.46 -6.38 16.51
C LEU A 95 -4.47 -5.31 16.97
N LYS A 96 -3.49 -5.72 17.78
CA LYS A 96 -2.37 -4.86 18.18
C LYS A 96 -1.20 -5.06 17.22
N VAL A 97 -0.81 -4.00 16.53
CA VAL A 97 0.35 -4.01 15.62
C VAL A 97 1.65 -3.88 16.40
N LEU A 98 2.62 -4.73 16.07
CA LEU A 98 3.96 -4.71 16.64
C LEU A 98 4.89 -3.86 15.78
N SER A 99 5.85 -3.18 16.40
CA SER A 99 6.91 -2.44 15.68
C SER A 99 7.99 -3.36 15.13
N GLU A 100 8.20 -4.50 15.76
CA GLU A 100 9.18 -5.54 15.43
C GLU A 100 8.53 -6.91 15.73
N MET A 101 8.77 -7.90 14.87
CA MET A 101 8.34 -9.29 15.08
C MET A 101 9.44 -10.11 15.73
#